data_AF-A0AAV4RSI4-F1
#
_entry.id   AF-A0AAV4RSI4-F1
#
_cell.length_a   1.000
_cell.length_b   1.000
_cell.length_c   1.000
_cell.angle_alpha   90.00
_cell.angle_beta   90.00
_cell.angle_gamma   90.00
#
_symmetry.space_group_name_H-M   'P 1'
#
loop_
_entity.id
_entity.type
_entity.pdbx_description
1 polymer ?
#
loop_
_entity_poly.entity_id
_entity_poly.type
_entity_poly.pdbx_seq_one_letter_code
_entity_poly.pdbx_strand_id
1 'polypeptide(L)'
;MKNVEFHEGLPSDIHTLSNALLVIDDLMSELSSDTKLTKLFTKGGHHRNLSNIFIVQNIFHKGKEMRDISLNAHYLFLFKNPRDRSQIMHLGRQLYPSQTKFFREVYEDATSKPFSYLLID
;
A
#
# COMPACT_ATOMS: atom_id res chain seq x y z
N MET A 1 20.04 14.59 4.74
CA MET A 1 18.77 14.74 5.47
C MET A 1 19.03 14.36 6.92
N LYS A 2 18.71 15.21 7.91
CA LYS A 2 19.13 14.98 9.32
C LYS A 2 18.24 14.02 10.12
N ASN A 3 17.10 13.58 9.58
CA ASN A 3 16.11 12.74 10.28
C ASN A 3 15.60 11.58 9.39
N VAL A 4 16.47 11.05 8.52
CA VAL A 4 16.13 9.92 7.66
C VAL A 4 17.12 8.81 7.93
N GLU A 5 16.60 7.66 8.32
CA GLU A 5 17.36 6.44 8.54
C GLU A 5 16.99 5.42 7.48
N PHE A 6 18.02 4.76 6.93
CA PHE A 6 17.84 3.70 5.94
C PHE A 6 18.17 2.37 6.61
N HIS A 7 17.25 1.42 6.48
CA HIS A 7 17.36 0.08 7.05
C HIS A 7 17.17 -0.94 5.93
N GLU A 8 18.00 -1.96 5.90
CA GLU A 8 17.79 -3.13 5.02
C GLU A 8 16.76 -4.05 5.69
N GLY A 9 15.66 -4.35 4.98
CA GLY A 9 14.55 -5.09 5.57
C GLY A 9 13.78 -4.30 6.63
N LEU A 10 12.99 -5.00 7.43
CA LEU A 10 12.35 -4.40 8.60
C LEU A 10 13.32 -4.38 9.79
N PRO A 11 13.57 -3.22 10.41
CA PRO A 11 14.40 -3.15 11.60
C PRO A 11 13.82 -3.99 12.74
N SER A 12 14.69 -4.68 13.49
CA SER A 12 14.27 -5.59 14.56
C SER A 12 13.51 -4.88 15.69
N ASP A 13 13.83 -3.61 15.92
CA ASP A 13 13.27 -2.70 16.90
C ASP A 13 12.15 -1.82 16.34
N ILE A 14 11.58 -2.15 15.16
CA ILE A 14 10.45 -1.44 14.56
C ILE A 14 9.26 -1.24 15.51
N HIS A 15 9.10 -2.16 16.47
CA HIS A 15 8.08 -2.08 17.50
C HIS A 15 8.38 -1.07 18.61
N THR A 16 9.49 -0.35 18.56
CA THR A 16 9.85 0.71 19.51
C THR A 16 9.65 2.10 18.91
N LEU A 17 9.49 2.19 17.58
CA LEU A 17 9.32 3.44 16.86
C LEU A 17 8.03 4.14 17.26
N SER A 18 8.10 5.47 17.35
CA SER A 18 6.97 6.38 17.61
C SER A 18 7.23 7.74 16.97
N ASN A 19 6.17 8.48 16.65
CA ASN A 19 6.25 9.79 15.99
C ASN A 19 7.08 9.76 14.70
N ALA A 20 6.86 8.75 13.86
CA ALA A 20 7.66 8.48 12.68
C ALA A 20 6.80 8.16 11.46
N LEU A 21 7.34 8.50 10.28
CA LEU A 21 6.83 8.03 8.99
C LEU A 21 7.68 6.84 8.56
N LEU A 22 7.06 5.67 8.44
CA LEU A 22 7.69 4.50 7.86
C LEU A 22 7.39 4.45 6.37
N VAL A 23 8.45 4.39 5.56
CA VAL A 23 8.35 4.10 4.12
C VAL A 23 8.96 2.72 3.90
N ILE A 24 8.12 1.78 3.49
CA ILE A 24 8.47 0.39 3.24
C ILE A 24 8.45 0.21 1.73
N ASP A 25 9.63 0.16 1.12
CA ASP A 25 9.82 0.00 -0.32
C ASP A 25 10.51 -1.33 -0.60
N ASP A 26 10.16 -1.96 -1.73
CA ASP A 26 10.74 -3.22 -2.23
C ASP A 26 10.78 -4.42 -1.27
N LEU A 27 9.99 -4.41 -0.20
CA LEU A 27 9.92 -5.51 0.79
C LEU A 27 8.67 -6.38 0.66
N MET A 28 7.96 -6.30 -0.46
CA MET A 28 6.69 -7.02 -0.67
C MET A 28 6.86 -8.54 -0.57
N SER A 29 7.96 -9.08 -1.10
CA SER A 29 8.23 -10.52 -1.16
C SER A 29 8.58 -11.07 0.23
N GLU A 30 9.47 -10.35 0.90
CA GLU A 30 10.06 -10.61 2.20
C GLU A 30 9.00 -10.56 3.30
N LEU A 31 8.03 -9.65 3.16
CA LEU A 31 7.01 -9.38 4.18
C LEU A 31 5.67 -10.04 3.89
N SER A 32 5.54 -10.77 2.79
CA SER A 32 4.30 -11.44 2.36
C SER A 32 3.65 -12.32 3.44
N SER A 33 4.45 -12.85 4.37
CA SER A 33 4.01 -13.69 5.48
C SER A 33 4.43 -13.17 6.87
N ASP A 34 4.97 -11.94 6.96
CA ASP A 34 5.43 -11.38 8.23
C ASP A 34 4.30 -10.64 8.97
N THR A 35 3.81 -11.26 10.04
CA THR A 35 2.80 -10.70 10.93
C THR A 35 3.19 -9.35 11.57
N LYS A 36 4.49 -9.01 11.61
CA LYS A 36 4.96 -7.71 12.11
C LYS A 36 4.38 -6.57 11.27
N LEU A 37 4.32 -6.73 9.95
CA LEU A 37 3.80 -5.72 9.04
C LEU A 37 2.30 -5.51 9.27
N THR A 38 1.53 -6.59 9.35
CA THR A 38 0.08 -6.52 9.67
C THR A 38 -0.18 -5.80 10.98
N LYS A 39 0.65 -6.02 12.01
CA LYS A 39 0.51 -5.31 13.30
C LYS A 39 0.74 -3.80 13.16
N LEU A 40 1.63 -3.37 12.28
CA LEU A 40 1.84 -1.94 12.00
C LEU A 40 0.60 -1.31 11.36
N PHE A 41 -0.05 -2.02 10.43
CA PHE A 41 -1.24 -1.56 9.71
C PHE A 41 -2.55 -1.68 10.51
N THR A 42 -2.65 -2.61 11.46
CA THR A 42 -3.90 -2.88 12.22
C THR A 42 -3.94 -2.29 13.63
N LYS A 43 -2.80 -2.24 14.35
CA LYS A 43 -2.75 -1.88 15.77
C LYS A 43 -1.70 -0.81 16.12
N GLY A 44 -0.61 -0.71 15.35
CA GLY A 44 0.54 0.13 15.67
C GLY A 44 0.37 1.62 15.36
N GLY A 45 -0.44 1.97 14.35
CA GLY A 45 -0.59 3.36 13.86
C GLY A 45 -1.12 4.34 14.91
N HIS A 46 -2.23 3.99 15.58
CA HIS A 46 -2.95 4.93 16.45
C HIS A 46 -2.33 5.11 17.84
N HIS A 47 -1.64 4.09 18.38
CA HIS A 47 -1.08 4.17 19.73
C HIS A 47 0.30 4.84 19.79
N ARG A 48 0.96 5.05 18.63
CA ARG A 48 2.36 5.50 18.57
C ARG A 48 2.61 6.66 17.62
N ASN A 49 1.54 7.27 17.08
CA ASN A 49 1.62 8.34 16.08
C ASN A 49 2.53 7.94 14.90
N LEU A 50 2.26 6.75 14.34
CA LEU A 50 2.98 6.19 13.22
C LEU A 50 2.15 6.31 11.94
N SER A 51 2.75 6.84 10.89
CA SER A 51 2.21 6.79 9.54
C SER A 51 3.02 5.78 8.73
N ASN A 52 2.34 4.89 8.01
CA ASN A 52 2.98 3.86 7.20
C ASN A 52 2.66 4.09 5.72
N ILE A 53 3.69 4.15 4.88
CA ILE A 53 3.60 4.09 3.42
C ILE A 53 4.22 2.76 3.02
N PHE A 54 3.43 1.89 2.43
CA PHE A 54 3.91 0.61 1.90
C PHE A 54 3.73 0.59 0.39
N ILE A 55 4.85 0.48 -0.31
CA ILE A 55 4.92 0.51 -1.76
C ILE A 55 4.96 -0.92 -2.26
N VAL A 56 3.95 -1.29 -3.05
CA VAL A 56 3.82 -2.65 -3.60
C VAL A 56 3.68 -2.62 -5.10
N GLN A 57 4.33 -3.58 -5.76
CA GLN A 57 4.19 -3.77 -7.21
C GLN A 57 2.93 -4.56 -7.57
N ASN A 58 2.42 -5.37 -6.64
CA ASN A 58 1.24 -6.20 -6.82
C ASN A 58 0.39 -6.18 -5.56
N ILE A 59 -0.78 -5.53 -5.63
CA ILE A 59 -1.73 -5.45 -4.51
C ILE A 59 -2.35 -6.81 -4.16
N PHE A 60 -2.28 -7.78 -5.08
CA PHE A 60 -2.73 -9.17 -4.90
C PHE A 60 -1.55 -10.14 -4.76
N HIS A 61 -0.38 -9.65 -4.31
CA HIS A 61 0.75 -10.52 -4.03
C HIS A 61 0.34 -11.65 -3.07
N LYS A 62 0.80 -12.87 -3.35
CA LYS A 62 0.42 -14.03 -2.55
C LYS A 62 1.11 -13.94 -1.18
N GLY A 63 0.30 -13.73 -0.16
CA GLY A 63 0.76 -13.63 1.21
C GLY A 63 -0.43 -13.57 2.14
N LYS A 64 -0.40 -14.33 3.24
CA LYS A 64 -1.51 -14.37 4.21
C LYS A 64 -1.81 -12.97 4.74
N GLU A 65 -0.76 -12.19 4.92
CA GLU A 65 -0.79 -10.88 5.55
C GLU A 65 -1.11 -9.74 4.55
N MET A 66 -0.82 -9.93 3.25
CA MET A 66 -0.98 -8.90 2.22
C MET A 66 -2.44 -8.46 2.04
N ARG A 67 -3.37 -9.41 2.11
CA ARG A 67 -4.81 -9.11 2.02
C ARG A 67 -5.25 -8.24 3.20
N ASP A 68 -4.84 -8.60 4.41
CA ASP A 68 -5.23 -7.88 5.62
C ASP A 68 -4.61 -6.47 5.64
N ILE A 69 -3.36 -6.32 5.22
CA ILE A 69 -2.71 -5.01 5.07
C ILE A 69 -3.48 -4.13 4.08
N SER A 70 -3.83 -4.66 2.91
CA SER A 70 -4.59 -3.94 1.88
C SER A 70 -5.97 -3.52 2.37
N LEU A 71 -6.68 -4.38 3.11
CA LEU A 71 -7.99 -4.08 3.68
C LEU A 71 -7.96 -3.07 4.84
N ASN A 72 -6.83 -2.96 5.55
CA ASN A 72 -6.65 -1.99 6.64
C ASN A 72 -5.92 -0.70 6.20
N ALA A 73 -5.59 -0.58 4.91
CA ALA A 73 -5.05 0.65 4.36
C ALA A 73 -6.15 1.72 4.33
N HIS A 74 -5.88 2.87 4.94
CA HIS A 74 -6.81 4.00 4.94
C HIS A 74 -6.83 4.72 3.59
N TYR A 75 -5.68 4.71 2.89
CA TYR A 75 -5.54 5.35 1.59
C TYR A 75 -4.86 4.39 0.62
N LEU A 76 -5.34 4.37 -0.62
CA LEU A 76 -4.68 3.69 -1.73
C LEU A 76 -4.28 4.70 -2.80
N PHE A 77 -3.01 4.69 -3.17
CA PHE A 77 -2.46 5.48 -4.27
C PHE A 77 -2.20 4.55 -5.46
N LEU A 78 -3.09 4.57 -6.45
CA LEU A 78 -2.98 3.73 -7.65
C LEU A 78 -2.24 4.49 -8.76
N PHE A 79 -0.97 4.14 -8.96
CA PHE A 79 -0.16 4.65 -10.05
C PHE A 79 -0.46 3.94 -11.37
N LYS A 80 -0.07 4.59 -12.48
CA LYS A 80 -0.18 4.02 -13.82
C LYS A 80 0.61 2.72 -13.94
N ASN A 81 -0.09 1.59 -14.07
CA ASN A 81 0.51 0.30 -14.40
C ASN A 81 0.13 -0.13 -15.83
N PRO A 82 0.95 0.18 -16.86
CA PRO A 82 0.67 -0.22 -18.24
C PRO A 82 0.88 -1.72 -18.48
N ARG A 83 1.68 -2.38 -17.65
CA ARG A 83 2.05 -3.80 -17.80
C ARG A 83 0.91 -4.72 -17.38
N ASP A 84 0.25 -4.41 -16.27
CA ASP A 84 -0.80 -5.26 -15.72
C ASP A 84 -2.01 -4.45 -15.26
N ARG A 85 -2.84 -4.06 -16.24
CA ARG A 85 -4.11 -3.38 -15.98
C ARG A 85 -5.15 -4.29 -15.31
N SER A 86 -4.96 -5.61 -15.36
CA SER A 86 -5.94 -6.57 -14.85
C SER A 86 -6.09 -6.47 -13.33
N GLN A 87 -5.00 -6.21 -12.61
CA GLN A 87 -5.03 -5.97 -11.16
C GLN A 87 -5.89 -4.76 -10.82
N ILE A 88 -5.69 -3.63 -11.51
CA ILE A 88 -6.48 -2.42 -11.27
C ILE A 88 -7.97 -2.67 -11.54
N MET A 89 -8.30 -3.40 -12.60
CA MET A 89 -9.70 -3.75 -12.90
C MET A 89 -10.30 -4.71 -11.87
N HIS A 90 -9.50 -5.63 -11.33
CA HIS A 90 -9.94 -6.52 -10.26
C HIS A 90 -10.21 -5.75 -8.96
N LEU A 91 -9.31 -4.84 -8.57
CA LEU A 91 -9.51 -3.95 -7.44
C LEU A 91 -10.75 -3.06 -7.64
N GLY A 92 -10.91 -2.48 -8.83
CA GLY A 92 -12.08 -1.68 -9.18
C GLY A 92 -13.41 -2.42 -9.03
N ARG A 93 -13.45 -3.73 -9.31
CA ARG A 93 -14.63 -4.57 -9.06
C ARG A 93 -14.91 -4.79 -7.58
N GLN A 94 -13.87 -4.84 -6.74
CA GLN A 94 -14.03 -4.97 -5.30
C GLN A 94 -14.54 -3.66 -4.67
N LEU A 95 -14.04 -2.51 -5.16
CA LEU A 95 -14.40 -1.18 -4.64
C LEU A 95 -15.74 -0.66 -5.20
N TYR A 96 -16.00 -0.89 -6.50
CA TYR A 96 -17.16 -0.35 -7.23
C TYR A 96 -17.86 -1.47 -8.03
N PRO A 97 -18.42 -2.50 -7.38
CA PRO A 97 -18.95 -3.69 -8.05
C PRO A 97 -20.02 -3.38 -9.11
N SER A 98 -20.87 -2.38 -8.85
CA SER A 98 -21.93 -1.94 -9.77
C SER A 98 -21.49 -0.86 -10.76
N GLN A 99 -20.29 -0.30 -10.62
CA GLN A 99 -19.82 0.89 -11.35
C GLN A 99 -18.41 0.70 -11.94
N THR A 100 -18.08 -0.53 -12.33
CA THR A 100 -16.74 -0.90 -12.83
C THR A 100 -16.29 -0.10 -14.06
N LYS A 101 -17.22 0.23 -14.95
CA LYS A 101 -16.95 1.09 -16.12
C LYS A 101 -16.52 2.49 -15.69
N PHE A 102 -17.24 3.10 -14.75
CA PHE A 102 -16.92 4.41 -14.19
C PHE A 102 -15.55 4.41 -13.52
N PHE A 103 -15.27 3.40 -12.67
CA PHE A 103 -13.96 3.27 -12.04
C PHE A 103 -12.81 3.23 -13.06
N ARG A 104 -12.97 2.45 -14.15
CA ARG A 104 -11.98 2.37 -15.22
C ARG A 104 -11.73 3.73 -15.86
N GLU A 105 -12.78 4.46 -16.20
CA GLU A 105 -12.68 5.77 -16.84
C GLU A 105 -11.99 6.79 -15.93
N VAL A 106 -12.34 6.81 -14.64
CA VAL A 106 -11.68 7.66 -13.63
C VAL A 106 -10.20 7.31 -13.47
N TYR A 107 -9.86 6.02 -13.41
CA TYR A 107 -8.47 5.59 -13.32
C TYR A 107 -7.67 5.99 -14.56
N GLU A 108 -8.22 5.83 -15.76
CA GLU A 108 -7.56 6.21 -17.01
C GLU A 108 -7.34 7.72 -17.12
N ASP A 109 -8.31 8.52 -16.71
CA ASP A 109 -8.20 9.98 -16.65
C ASP A 109 -7.17 10.44 -15.60
N ALA A 110 -7.29 9.93 -14.37
CA ALA A 110 -6.41 10.27 -13.26
C ALA A 110 -4.95 9.86 -13.50
N THR A 111 -4.71 8.83 -14.30
CA THR A 111 -3.36 8.32 -14.64
C THR A 111 -2.90 8.69 -16.06
N SER A 112 -3.57 9.66 -16.70
CA SER A 112 -3.26 10.09 -18.07
C SER A 112 -1.86 10.73 -18.17
N LYS A 113 -1.44 11.48 -17.16
CA LYS A 113 -0.16 12.22 -17.12
C LYS A 113 0.98 11.42 -16.48
N PRO A 114 2.25 11.68 -16.83
CA PRO A 114 3.38 11.12 -16.11
C PRO A 114 3.33 11.44 -14.61
N PHE A 115 3.73 10.47 -13.77
CA PHE A 115 3.80 10.59 -12.30
C PHE A 115 2.46 10.91 -11.60
N SER A 116 1.34 10.70 -12.28
CA SER A 116 0.00 10.86 -11.70
C SER A 116 -0.52 9.55 -11.06
N TYR A 117 -1.52 9.68 -10.21
CA TYR A 117 -2.14 8.59 -9.47
C TYR A 117 -3.63 8.84 -9.28
N LEU A 118 -4.38 7.76 -9.07
CA LEU A 118 -5.72 7.81 -8.50
C LEU A 118 -5.64 7.58 -7.00
N LEU A 119 -6.14 8.52 -6.20
CA LEU A 119 -6.31 8.37 -4.75
C LEU A 119 -7.68 7.77 -4.45
N ILE A 120 -7.70 6.81 -3.53
CA ILE A 120 -8.91 6.19 -2.98
C ILE A 120 -8.83 6.25 -1.46
N ASP A 121 -9.93 6.65 -0.82
CA ASP A 121 -10.17 6.79 0.62
C ASP A 121 -11.55 6.19 0.93
#